data_AF-A0A535N2U0-F1
#
_entry.id   AF-A0A535N2U0-F1
#
_cell.length_a   1.000
_cell.length_b   1.000
_cell.length_c   1.000
_cell.angle_alpha   90.00
_cell.angle_beta   90.00
_cell.angle_gamma   90.00
#
_symmetry.space_group_name_H-M   'P 1'
#
loop_
_entity.id
_entity.type
_entity.pdbx_description
1 polymer ?
#
loop_
_entity_poly.entity_id
_entity_poly.type
_entity_poly.pdbx_seq_one_letter_code
_entity_poly.pdbx_strand_id
1 'polypeptide(L)'
;MTGDVQHDQRAADGADDDDRAVGHGNFLESAERTVPPTRVEVTAHSQILGLALRENETVPSRSFEFGRVTRIAAGAVGPPGERSFFLQLRSGAEMITLAMEKQQLLVLAQRLQQLLAAVAAGRVKTAELALEEPIESAWRIGSMTLDYDDGERVFDVRLVELAAEGEEPATGRFQAGPEQMQVLAQHAVRVVAAGRPPCPMCGGPIDHDGGVCPRLNGHHP
;
A
#
# COMPACT_ATOMS: atom_id res chain seq x y z
N MET A 1 69.15 -48.81 55.71
CA MET A 1 70.30 -48.37 54.89
C MET A 1 69.69 -47.55 53.77
N THR A 2 69.56 -46.23 53.99
CA THR A 2 70.38 -45.16 53.36
C THR A 2 69.97 -44.92 51.90
N GLY A 3 69.52 -43.75 51.46
CA GLY A 3 69.39 -42.45 52.10
C GLY A 3 68.82 -41.42 51.12
N ASP A 4 68.38 -40.29 51.68
CA ASP A 4 68.05 -39.02 51.03
C ASP A 4 69.11 -38.51 50.06
N VAL A 5 68.68 -37.83 48.98
CA VAL A 5 69.34 -36.63 48.46
C VAL A 5 68.29 -35.65 47.95
N GLN A 6 68.12 -34.54 48.69
CA GLN A 6 67.53 -33.29 48.21
C GLN A 6 68.52 -32.57 47.28
N HIS A 7 68.01 -31.90 46.25
CA HIS A 7 68.65 -30.71 45.69
C HIS A 7 67.61 -29.63 45.43
N ASP A 8 67.75 -28.54 46.18
CA ASP A 8 67.14 -27.23 46.00
C ASP A 8 67.84 -26.50 44.84
N GLN A 9 67.09 -25.84 43.97
CA GLN A 9 67.60 -24.69 43.21
C GLN A 9 66.45 -23.75 42.79
N ARG A 10 66.62 -22.50 43.20
CA ARG A 10 65.75 -21.34 42.98
C ARG A 10 65.84 -20.76 41.57
N ALA A 11 64.69 -20.21 41.14
CA ALA A 11 64.46 -18.96 40.41
C ALA A 11 65.13 -18.70 39.04
N ALA A 12 64.28 -18.52 38.02
CA ALA A 12 64.45 -17.47 37.01
C ALA A 12 63.10 -17.15 36.33
N ASP A 13 62.86 -15.85 36.21
CA ASP A 13 61.83 -15.15 35.43
C ASP A 13 61.53 -15.75 34.04
N GLY A 14 60.23 -15.74 33.69
CA GLY A 14 59.74 -15.91 32.33
C GLY A 14 58.36 -15.25 32.22
N ALA A 15 58.35 -14.03 31.68
CA ALA A 15 57.14 -13.35 31.24
C ALA A 15 56.52 -14.14 30.09
N ASP A 16 55.23 -14.50 30.22
CA ASP A 16 54.44 -15.03 29.12
C ASP A 16 53.11 -14.27 29.05
N ASP A 17 52.93 -13.68 27.89
CA ASP A 17 51.90 -12.76 27.43
C ASP A 17 50.71 -13.61 26.97
N ASP A 18 49.75 -13.93 27.84
CA ASP A 18 48.51 -14.62 27.45
C ASP A 18 47.36 -13.61 27.30
N ASP A 19 47.32 -13.07 26.08
CA ASP A 19 46.16 -12.59 25.35
C ASP A 19 44.92 -13.47 25.57
N ARG A 20 44.01 -13.05 26.47
CA ARG A 20 42.60 -13.51 26.44
C ARG A 20 41.64 -12.36 26.71
N ALA A 21 41.26 -11.74 25.59
CA ALA A 21 40.12 -10.86 25.45
C ALA A 21 38.82 -11.51 26.00
N VAL A 22 38.30 -10.95 27.09
CA VAL A 22 36.95 -11.29 27.58
C VAL A 22 35.92 -10.45 26.81
N GLY A 23 35.29 -11.15 25.86
CA GLY A 23 33.91 -11.01 25.38
C GLY A 23 33.12 -9.74 25.69
N HIS A 24 33.06 -8.86 24.69
CA HIS A 24 31.85 -8.30 24.08
C HIS A 24 30.53 -8.39 24.88
N GLY A 25 30.29 -7.42 25.75
CA GLY A 25 28.95 -7.00 26.15
C GLY A 25 28.44 -5.89 25.24
N ASN A 26 28.31 -6.14 23.93
CA ASN A 26 27.59 -5.22 23.04
C ASN A 26 26.10 -5.50 23.20
N PHE A 27 25.49 -4.84 24.18
CA PHE A 27 24.04 -4.65 24.21
C PHE A 27 23.73 -3.82 22.96
N LEU A 28 23.37 -4.50 21.88
CA LEU A 28 22.79 -3.87 20.70
C LEU A 28 21.45 -3.30 21.17
N GLU A 29 21.53 -2.08 21.67
CA GLU A 29 20.42 -1.15 21.76
C GLU A 29 19.72 -1.24 20.42
N SER A 30 18.56 -1.90 20.44
CA SER A 30 17.70 -2.02 19.28
C SER A 30 17.27 -0.61 18.98
N ALA A 31 17.99 0.05 18.07
CA ALA A 31 17.59 1.34 17.55
C ALA A 31 16.20 1.13 16.96
N GLU A 32 15.18 1.50 17.74
CA GLU A 32 13.82 1.70 17.29
C GLU A 32 13.95 2.63 16.09
N ARG A 33 13.94 2.05 14.88
CA ARG A 33 13.86 2.79 13.64
C ARG A 33 12.46 3.39 13.63
N THR A 34 12.30 4.53 14.30
CA THR A 34 11.10 5.34 14.20
C THR A 34 11.00 5.79 12.75
N VAL A 35 10.23 5.05 11.94
CA VAL A 35 9.86 5.49 10.60
C VAL A 35 8.99 6.74 10.79
N PRO A 36 9.33 7.89 10.20
CA PRO A 36 8.52 9.10 10.37
C PRO A 36 7.09 8.83 9.86
N PRO A 37 6.05 9.42 10.49
CA PRO A 37 4.67 9.21 10.07
C PRO A 37 4.54 9.64 8.61
N THR A 38 4.39 8.66 7.73
CA THR A 38 4.38 8.95 6.29
C THR A 38 2.95 9.20 5.87
N ARG A 39 2.50 10.44 6.07
CA ARG A 39 1.20 10.91 5.59
C ARG A 39 1.22 11.05 4.07
N VAL A 40 0.26 10.45 3.40
CA VAL A 40 0.05 10.59 1.95
C VAL A 40 -1.36 11.05 1.68
N GLU A 41 -1.50 12.07 0.82
CA GLU A 41 -2.79 12.56 0.36
C GLU A 41 -2.97 12.28 -1.13
N VAL A 42 -4.16 11.81 -1.52
CA VAL A 42 -4.56 11.49 -2.89
C VAL A 42 -5.89 12.18 -3.18
N THR A 43 -5.91 13.10 -4.14
CA THR A 43 -7.08 13.92 -4.45
C THR A 43 -7.61 13.63 -5.86
N ALA A 44 -8.93 13.75 -6.03
CA ALA A 44 -9.59 13.68 -7.33
C ALA A 44 -9.06 14.78 -8.26
N HIS A 45 -8.83 14.43 -9.52
CA HIS A 45 -8.45 15.38 -10.55
C HIS A 45 -9.69 15.59 -11.41
N SER A 46 -10.48 16.61 -11.05
CA SER A 46 -11.75 16.95 -11.68
C SER A 46 -11.64 17.12 -13.20
N GLN A 47 -11.71 16.01 -13.94
CA GLN A 47 -11.87 15.96 -15.38
C GLN A 47 -12.88 14.85 -15.67
N ILE A 48 -13.99 15.25 -16.30
CA ILE A 48 -15.22 14.48 -16.56
C ILE A 48 -16.24 14.56 -15.41
N LEU A 49 -16.75 15.78 -15.19
CA LEU A 49 -18.16 15.95 -14.80
C LEU A 49 -18.98 15.91 -16.08
N GLY A 50 -19.57 14.77 -16.40
CA GLY A 50 -20.48 14.68 -17.54
C GLY A 50 -20.63 13.28 -18.07
N LEU A 51 -21.38 12.44 -17.38
CA LEU A 51 -22.37 11.54 -17.99
C LEU A 51 -23.16 10.82 -16.89
N ALA A 52 -24.47 11.11 -16.89
CA ALA A 52 -25.55 10.38 -16.26
C ALA A 52 -25.66 10.36 -14.72
N LEU A 53 -25.89 11.52 -14.11
CA LEU A 53 -26.81 11.57 -12.98
C LEU A 53 -28.22 11.78 -13.57
N ARG A 54 -29.01 10.71 -13.62
CA ARG A 54 -30.47 10.88 -13.66
C ARG A 54 -30.84 11.47 -12.30
N GLU A 55 -31.52 12.62 -12.32
CA GLU A 55 -32.13 13.24 -11.15
C GLU A 55 -32.99 12.21 -10.42
N ASN A 56 -32.48 11.65 -9.34
CA ASN A 56 -33.24 10.79 -8.45
C ASN A 56 -32.76 11.10 -7.03
N GLU A 57 -33.62 11.80 -6.29
CA GLU A 57 -33.66 11.97 -4.83
C GLU A 57 -32.29 11.90 -4.13
N THR A 58 -31.73 13.07 -3.80
CA THR A 58 -30.49 13.21 -3.03
C THR A 58 -30.65 12.57 -1.64
N VAL A 59 -30.43 11.27 -1.55
CA VAL A 59 -30.21 10.60 -0.27
C VAL A 59 -28.89 11.15 0.28
N PRO A 60 -28.89 11.78 1.47
CA PRO A 60 -27.67 12.33 2.03
C PRO A 60 -26.63 11.21 2.23
N SER A 61 -25.43 11.45 1.72
CA SER A 61 -24.31 10.53 1.82
C SER A 61 -23.99 10.23 3.29
N ARG A 62 -23.96 8.95 3.65
CA ARG A 62 -23.72 8.53 5.04
C ARG A 62 -22.23 8.38 5.31
N SER A 63 -21.75 9.09 6.33
CA SER A 63 -20.40 8.91 6.88
C SER A 63 -20.25 7.55 7.58
N PHE A 64 -19.05 6.99 7.58
CA PHE A 64 -18.75 5.71 8.24
C PHE A 64 -17.40 5.73 8.95
N GLU A 65 -17.30 4.96 10.03
CA GLU A 65 -16.03 4.70 10.71
C GLU A 65 -15.91 3.20 10.95
N PHE A 66 -15.00 2.57 10.23
CA PHE A 66 -14.61 1.20 10.44
C PHE A 66 -13.30 1.16 11.21
N GLY A 67 -13.17 0.18 12.11
CA GLY A 67 -11.88 -0.21 12.65
C GLY A 67 -11.09 -0.98 11.58
N ARG A 68 -10.46 -2.08 11.99
CA ARG A 68 -9.76 -2.96 11.04
C ARG A 68 -10.75 -3.66 10.11
N VAL A 69 -10.68 -3.35 8.81
CA VAL A 69 -11.53 -3.99 7.80
C VAL A 69 -11.07 -5.42 7.53
N THR A 70 -12.04 -6.31 7.33
CA THR A 70 -11.79 -7.71 6.99
C THR A 70 -11.46 -7.91 5.50
N ARG A 71 -11.87 -6.97 4.63
CA ARG A 71 -11.61 -7.03 3.19
C ARG A 71 -11.54 -5.63 2.59
N ILE A 72 -10.60 -5.44 1.67
CA ILE A 72 -10.54 -4.27 0.79
C ILE A 72 -10.41 -4.82 -0.63
N ALA A 73 -11.20 -4.28 -1.55
CA ALA A 73 -11.15 -4.62 -2.96
C ALA A 73 -11.22 -3.36 -3.81
N ALA A 74 -10.56 -3.38 -4.95
CA ALA A 74 -10.70 -2.34 -5.96
C ALA A 74 -11.07 -3.00 -7.29
N GLY A 75 -11.95 -2.36 -8.06
CA GLY A 75 -12.40 -2.92 -9.33
C GLY A 75 -12.86 -1.85 -10.31
N ALA A 76 -13.10 -2.30 -11.54
CA ALA A 76 -13.61 -1.47 -12.62
C ALA A 76 -14.78 -2.18 -13.30
N VAL A 77 -15.86 -1.46 -13.57
CA VAL A 77 -17.08 -1.96 -14.23
C VAL A 77 -17.37 -1.10 -15.46
N GLY A 78 -17.82 -1.74 -16.55
CA GLY A 78 -18.13 -1.08 -17.81
C GLY A 78 -17.14 -1.41 -18.94
N PRO A 79 -17.44 -1.00 -20.18
CA PRO A 79 -16.57 -1.25 -21.33
C PRO A 79 -15.29 -0.39 -21.27
N PRO A 80 -14.20 -0.79 -21.96
CA PRO A 80 -13.00 0.04 -22.10
C PRO A 80 -13.35 1.45 -22.60
N GLY A 81 -12.78 2.49 -21.97
CA GLY A 81 -13.11 3.89 -22.25
C GLY A 81 -14.20 4.48 -21.34
N GLU A 82 -15.15 3.66 -20.89
CA GLU A 82 -16.29 4.09 -20.05
C GLU A 82 -16.31 3.40 -18.67
N ARG A 83 -15.15 2.87 -18.25
CA ARG A 83 -15.03 2.14 -16.99
C ARG A 83 -15.21 3.07 -15.79
N SER A 84 -16.10 2.69 -14.89
CA SER A 84 -16.20 3.27 -13.55
C SER A 84 -15.38 2.45 -12.56
N PHE A 85 -14.63 3.13 -11.70
CA PHE A 85 -13.74 2.48 -10.71
C PHE A 85 -14.34 2.59 -9.32
N PHE A 86 -14.14 1.53 -8.52
CA PHE A 86 -14.72 1.42 -7.19
C PHE A 86 -13.70 0.89 -6.19
N LEU A 87 -13.81 1.38 -4.95
CA LEU A 87 -13.19 0.84 -3.76
C LEU A 87 -14.28 0.23 -2.88
N GLN A 88 -14.14 -1.04 -2.52
CA GLN A 88 -15.09 -1.75 -1.67
C GLN A 88 -14.40 -2.15 -0.37
N LEU A 89 -15.05 -1.84 0.76
CA LEU A 89 -14.58 -2.15 2.10
C LEU A 89 -15.58 -3.05 2.78
N ARG A 90 -15.09 -4.05 3.53
CA ARG A 90 -15.94 -4.88 4.40
C ARG A 90 -15.40 -4.87 5.82
N SER A 91 -16.29 -4.63 6.77
CA SER A 91 -16.05 -4.78 8.20
C SER A 91 -17.09 -5.73 8.79
N GLY A 92 -16.70 -7.01 8.95
CA GLY A 92 -17.64 -8.04 9.39
C GLY A 92 -18.76 -8.26 8.36
N ALA A 93 -20.00 -7.94 8.75
CA ALA A 93 -21.17 -8.04 7.88
C ALA A 93 -21.46 -6.76 7.08
N GLU A 94 -20.85 -5.63 7.45
CA GLU A 94 -21.07 -4.36 6.78
C GLU A 94 -20.14 -4.23 5.57
N MET A 95 -20.71 -3.82 4.44
CA MET A 95 -19.99 -3.55 3.21
C MET A 95 -20.35 -2.16 2.71
N ILE A 96 -19.35 -1.42 2.25
CA ILE A 96 -19.57 -0.17 1.53
C ILE A 96 -18.75 -0.18 0.24
N THR A 97 -19.37 0.31 -0.83
CA THR A 97 -18.72 0.52 -2.12
C THR A 97 -18.66 2.02 -2.38
N LEU A 98 -17.50 2.52 -2.77
CA LEU A 98 -17.23 3.93 -3.02
C LEU A 98 -16.75 4.09 -4.46
N ALA A 99 -17.30 5.06 -5.18
CA ALA A 99 -16.80 5.40 -6.51
C ALA A 99 -15.49 6.18 -6.40
N MET A 100 -14.55 5.96 -7.32
CA MET A 100 -13.31 6.73 -7.37
C MET A 100 -12.82 6.90 -8.80
N GLU A 101 -11.88 7.81 -9.01
CA GLU A 101 -11.26 7.99 -10.32
C GLU A 101 -10.16 6.97 -10.58
N LYS A 102 -9.94 6.66 -11.86
CA LYS A 102 -8.82 5.82 -12.32
C LYS A 102 -7.47 6.33 -11.83
N GLN A 103 -7.26 7.65 -11.90
CA GLN A 103 -5.99 8.26 -11.49
C GLN A 103 -5.78 8.19 -9.98
N GLN A 104 -6.83 8.41 -9.18
CA GLN A 104 -6.76 8.21 -7.73
C GLN A 104 -6.36 6.77 -7.38
N LEU A 105 -6.96 5.77 -8.04
CA LEU A 105 -6.61 4.36 -7.80
C LEU A 105 -5.16 4.06 -8.18
N LEU A 106 -4.67 4.61 -9.28
CA LEU A 106 -3.28 4.45 -9.72
C LEU A 106 -2.29 5.10 -8.73
N VAL A 107 -2.55 6.34 -8.32
CA VAL A 107 -1.70 7.06 -7.36
C VAL A 107 -1.70 6.34 -6.02
N LEU A 108 -2.86 5.90 -5.53
CA LEU A 108 -2.97 5.08 -4.31
C LEU A 108 -2.07 3.85 -4.39
N ALA A 109 -2.16 3.09 -5.49
CA ALA A 109 -1.37 1.87 -5.66
C ALA A 109 0.14 2.15 -5.65
N GLN A 110 0.59 3.19 -6.36
CA GLN A 110 1.99 3.58 -6.43
C GLN A 110 2.52 4.05 -5.07
N ARG A 111 1.73 4.85 -4.34
CA ARG A 111 2.10 5.34 -3.02
C ARG A 111 2.17 4.21 -2.00
N LEU A 112 1.19 3.32 -1.97
CA LEU A 112 1.23 2.13 -1.10
C LEU A 112 2.47 1.28 -1.40
N GLN A 113 2.83 1.05 -2.66
CA GLN A 113 4.05 0.31 -3.01
C GLN A 113 5.32 0.98 -2.49
N GLN A 114 5.43 2.31 -2.58
CA GLN A 114 6.55 3.08 -2.05
C GLN A 114 6.64 2.96 -0.52
N LEU A 115 5.52 3.14 0.18
CA LEU A 115 5.45 3.04 1.64
C LEU A 115 5.79 1.64 2.14
N LEU A 116 5.17 0.62 1.53
CA LEU A 116 5.33 -0.77 1.93
C LEU A 116 6.75 -1.30 1.69
N ALA A 117 7.45 -0.77 0.68
CA ALA A 117 8.87 -1.04 0.47
C ALA A 117 9.75 -0.49 1.61
N ALA A 118 9.39 0.67 2.18
CA ALA A 118 10.14 1.28 3.27
C ALA A 118 9.97 0.53 4.61
N VAL A 119 8.77 -0.01 4.87
CA VAL A 119 8.44 -0.71 6.13
C VAL A 119 8.71 -2.23 6.06
N ALA A 120 9.42 -2.68 5.03
CA ALA A 120 9.79 -4.07 4.79
C ALA A 120 8.60 -5.04 4.92
N ALA A 121 7.43 -4.65 4.40
CA ALA A 121 6.29 -5.56 4.34
C ALA A 121 6.75 -6.84 3.61
N GLY A 122 6.49 -8.00 4.23
CA GLY A 122 6.93 -9.29 3.69
C GLY A 122 6.39 -9.54 2.27
N ARG A 123 6.80 -10.63 1.64
CA ARG A 123 6.21 -10.99 0.34
C ARG A 123 4.81 -11.57 0.57
N VAL A 124 3.78 -10.85 0.13
CA VAL A 124 2.42 -11.40 0.03
C VAL A 124 2.21 -12.09 -1.31
N LYS A 125 1.38 -13.13 -1.31
CA LYS A 125 0.91 -13.72 -2.57
C LYS A 125 -0.04 -12.74 -3.25
N THR A 126 0.12 -12.60 -4.55
CA THR A 126 -0.87 -11.92 -5.38
C THR A 126 -2.23 -12.59 -5.22
N ALA A 127 -3.25 -11.81 -4.86
CA ALA A 127 -4.64 -12.24 -4.90
C ALA A 127 -5.45 -11.30 -5.78
N GLU A 128 -6.50 -11.85 -6.39
CA GLU A 128 -7.48 -11.08 -7.16
C GLU A 128 -8.60 -10.63 -6.22
N LEU A 129 -8.82 -9.33 -6.15
CA LEU A 129 -9.81 -8.72 -5.27
C LEU A 129 -11.01 -8.27 -6.08
N ALA A 130 -11.83 -9.23 -6.53
CA ALA A 130 -13.04 -8.95 -7.28
C ALA A 130 -14.06 -8.17 -6.42
N LEU A 131 -14.82 -7.27 -7.04
CA LEU A 131 -15.94 -6.61 -6.36
C LEU A 131 -17.05 -7.63 -6.09
N GLU A 132 -17.70 -7.51 -4.94
CA GLU A 132 -18.89 -8.31 -4.61
C GLU A 132 -20.15 -7.55 -5.00
N GLU A 133 -21.14 -8.25 -5.54
CA GLU A 133 -22.46 -7.69 -5.86
C GLU A 133 -23.31 -7.51 -4.59
N PRO A 134 -24.15 -6.46 -4.51
CA PRO A 134 -24.37 -5.41 -5.51
C PRO A 134 -23.27 -4.33 -5.50
N ILE A 135 -22.89 -3.86 -6.70
CA ILE A 135 -21.90 -2.78 -6.87
C ILE A 135 -22.65 -1.45 -6.98
N GLU A 136 -23.10 -0.95 -5.84
CA GLU A 136 -23.78 0.35 -5.72
C GLU A 136 -22.90 1.30 -4.91
N SER A 137 -22.46 2.40 -5.53
CA SER A 137 -21.63 3.38 -4.85
C SER A 137 -22.46 4.19 -3.85
N ALA A 138 -22.04 4.22 -2.59
CA ALA A 138 -22.62 5.10 -1.59
C ALA A 138 -22.34 6.57 -1.90
N TRP A 139 -21.10 6.89 -2.28
CA TRP A 139 -20.66 8.21 -2.72
C TRP A 139 -19.32 8.12 -3.46
N ARG A 140 -18.85 9.24 -4.02
CA ARG A 140 -17.60 9.34 -4.78
C ARG A 140 -16.49 9.94 -3.92
N ILE A 141 -15.30 9.34 -3.93
CA ILE A 141 -14.14 9.81 -3.18
C ILE A 141 -13.57 11.08 -3.83
N GLY A 142 -13.58 12.19 -3.11
CA GLY A 142 -12.92 13.45 -3.48
C GLY A 142 -11.47 13.48 -3.03
N SER A 143 -11.19 13.06 -1.79
CA SER A 143 -9.82 12.91 -1.29
C SER A 143 -9.65 11.70 -0.38
N MET A 144 -8.41 11.24 -0.29
CA MET A 144 -7.98 10.12 0.54
C MET A 144 -6.67 10.46 1.22
N THR A 145 -6.64 10.33 2.54
CA THR A 145 -5.43 10.47 3.35
C THR A 145 -5.06 9.11 3.93
N LEU A 146 -3.79 8.75 3.85
CA LEU A 146 -3.23 7.54 4.41
C LEU A 146 -2.17 7.91 5.42
N ASP A 147 -2.30 7.39 6.63
CA ASP A 147 -1.31 7.48 7.69
C ASP A 147 -0.88 6.05 8.08
N TYR A 148 0.42 5.81 8.23
CA TYR A 148 0.94 4.51 8.68
C TYR A 148 1.53 4.64 10.08
N ASP A 149 1.05 3.81 10.99
CA ASP A 149 1.60 3.64 12.34
C ASP A 149 2.50 2.40 12.37
N ASP A 150 3.79 2.61 12.65
CA ASP A 150 4.78 1.54 12.68
C ASP A 150 4.70 0.67 13.95
N GLY A 151 4.27 1.25 15.08
CA GLY A 151 4.12 0.55 16.35
C GLY A 151 2.98 -0.47 16.29
N GLU A 152 1.82 -0.04 15.79
CA GLU A 152 0.63 -0.90 15.64
C GLU A 152 0.60 -1.66 14.30
N ARG A 153 1.57 -1.39 13.41
CA ARG A 153 1.66 -1.93 12.04
C ARG A 153 0.31 -1.84 11.33
N VAL A 154 -0.26 -0.64 11.27
CA VAL A 154 -1.59 -0.40 10.71
C VAL A 154 -1.60 0.86 9.85
N PHE A 155 -2.32 0.78 8.73
CA PHE A 155 -2.68 1.95 7.93
C PHE A 155 -4.01 2.49 8.44
N ASP A 156 -4.06 3.77 8.80
CA ASP A 156 -5.28 4.54 9.02
C ASP A 156 -5.60 5.31 7.74
N VAL A 157 -6.76 5.05 7.15
CA VAL A 157 -7.18 5.69 5.90
C VAL A 157 -8.43 6.50 6.13
N ARG A 158 -8.36 7.78 5.76
CA ARG A 158 -9.47 8.73 5.77
C ARG A 158 -9.89 9.05 4.35
N LEU A 159 -11.19 9.08 4.13
CA LEU A 159 -11.83 9.36 2.86
C LEU A 159 -12.78 10.54 3.04
N VAL A 160 -12.81 11.42 2.05
CA VAL A 160 -13.75 12.54 2.00
C VAL A 160 -14.50 12.45 0.68
N GLU A 161 -15.81 12.64 0.73
CA GLU A 161 -16.67 12.68 -0.43
C GLU A 161 -16.34 13.87 -1.34
N LEU A 162 -16.46 13.66 -2.65
CA LEU A 162 -16.52 14.73 -3.64
C LEU A 162 -17.94 15.33 -3.64
N ALA A 163 -18.17 16.31 -2.77
CA ALA A 163 -19.44 17.01 -2.63
C ALA A 163 -19.45 18.34 -3.40
N ALA A 164 -20.65 18.86 -3.70
CA ALA A 164 -20.79 20.17 -4.34
C ALA A 164 -20.50 21.32 -3.35
N GLU A 165 -20.23 22.50 -3.88
CA GLU A 165 -19.99 23.69 -3.06
C GLU A 165 -21.24 24.05 -2.26
N GLY A 166 -21.11 24.11 -0.92
CA GLY A 166 -22.23 24.36 0.00
C GLY A 166 -22.87 23.10 0.58
N GLU A 167 -22.47 21.90 0.14
CA GLU A 167 -22.86 20.63 0.76
C GLU A 167 -21.84 20.20 1.84
N GLU A 168 -22.32 19.53 2.89
CA GLU A 168 -21.44 18.92 3.88
C GLU A 168 -20.98 17.54 3.37
N PRO A 169 -19.67 17.34 3.08
CA PRO A 169 -19.20 16.09 2.51
C PRO A 169 -19.25 14.96 3.54
N ALA A 170 -19.71 13.78 3.11
CA ALA A 170 -19.57 12.58 3.91
C ALA A 170 -18.09 12.21 4.11
N THR A 171 -17.80 11.57 5.24
CA THR A 171 -16.45 11.12 5.59
C THR A 171 -16.42 9.62 5.86
N GLY A 172 -15.33 8.98 5.46
CA GLY A 172 -15.07 7.57 5.72
C GLY A 172 -13.75 7.41 6.45
N ARG A 173 -13.68 6.47 7.39
CA ARG A 173 -12.41 6.05 8.00
C ARG A 173 -12.34 4.53 8.10
N PHE A 174 -11.17 3.96 7.84
CA PHE A 174 -10.93 2.53 8.07
C PHE A 174 -9.46 2.25 8.38
N GLN A 175 -9.21 1.10 9.02
CA GLN A 175 -7.86 0.61 9.29
C GLN A 175 -7.55 -0.67 8.53
N ALA A 176 -6.30 -0.87 8.10
CA ALA A 176 -5.89 -2.10 7.43
C ALA A 176 -4.44 -2.51 7.74
N GLY A 177 -4.16 -3.80 7.60
CA GLY A 177 -2.80 -4.33 7.74
C GLY A 177 -1.93 -4.08 6.50
N PRO A 178 -0.59 -4.04 6.65
CA PRO A 178 0.35 -3.90 5.55
C PRO A 178 0.17 -4.95 4.46
N GLU A 179 -0.09 -6.20 4.83
CA GLU A 179 -0.24 -7.31 3.90
C GLU A 179 -1.47 -7.10 3.00
N GLN A 180 -2.58 -6.66 3.58
CA GLN A 180 -3.81 -6.38 2.86
C GLN A 180 -3.65 -5.18 1.92
N MET A 181 -2.98 -4.12 2.39
CA MET A 181 -2.65 -2.96 1.56
C MET A 181 -1.68 -3.30 0.43
N GLN A 182 -0.75 -4.24 0.65
CA GLN A 182 0.17 -4.70 -0.39
C GLN A 182 -0.54 -5.50 -1.48
N VAL A 183 -1.45 -6.40 -1.10
CA VAL A 183 -2.29 -7.12 -2.06
C VAL A 183 -3.17 -6.15 -2.84
N LEU A 184 -3.78 -5.17 -2.16
CA LEU A 184 -4.57 -4.12 -2.79
C LEU A 184 -3.75 -3.34 -3.83
N ALA A 185 -2.55 -2.88 -3.46
CA ALA A 185 -1.71 -2.10 -4.35
C ALA A 185 -1.31 -2.89 -5.61
N GLN A 186 -0.93 -4.16 -5.46
CA GLN A 186 -0.62 -5.03 -6.60
C GLN A 186 -1.84 -5.27 -7.50
N HIS A 187 -3.02 -5.46 -6.91
CA HIS A 187 -4.27 -5.65 -7.63
C HIS A 187 -4.72 -4.39 -8.38
N ALA A 188 -4.66 -3.24 -7.72
CA ALA A 188 -5.05 -1.94 -8.28
C ALA A 188 -4.27 -1.60 -9.56
N VAL A 189 -2.96 -1.87 -9.61
CA VAL A 189 -2.16 -1.69 -10.84
C VAL A 189 -2.72 -2.51 -12.00
N ARG A 190 -3.13 -3.77 -11.75
CA ARG A 190 -3.73 -4.63 -12.77
C ARG A 190 -5.09 -4.12 -13.21
N VAL A 191 -5.96 -3.72 -12.28
CA VAL A 191 -7.30 -3.16 -12.58
C VAL A 191 -7.19 -1.93 -13.49
N VAL A 192 -6.27 -1.01 -13.18
CA VAL A 192 -6.02 0.17 -14.00
C VAL A 192 -5.55 -0.22 -15.41
N ALA A 193 -4.61 -1.16 -15.51
CA ALA A 193 -4.03 -1.63 -16.77
C ALA A 193 -4.99 -2.48 -17.64
N ALA A 194 -5.93 -3.21 -17.04
CA ALA A 194 -6.79 -4.20 -17.71
C ALA A 194 -7.71 -3.64 -18.81
N GLY A 195 -7.89 -2.32 -18.89
CA GLY A 195 -8.66 -1.69 -19.96
C GLY A 195 -7.82 -1.28 -21.16
N ARG A 196 -6.52 -1.60 -21.20
CA ARG A 196 -5.65 -1.36 -22.35
C ARG A 196 -5.48 -2.66 -23.13
N PRO A 197 -5.95 -2.77 -24.38
CA PRO A 197 -5.67 -3.95 -25.18
C PRO A 197 -4.14 -4.08 -25.33
N PRO A 198 -3.60 -5.30 -25.27
CA PRO A 198 -2.18 -5.51 -25.48
C PRO A 198 -1.83 -5.11 -26.93
N CYS A 199 -0.75 -4.35 -27.08
CA CYS A 199 -0.22 -3.96 -28.38
C CYS A 199 0.13 -5.23 -29.16
N PRO A 200 -0.44 -5.45 -30.35
CA PRO A 200 -0.16 -6.65 -31.14
C PRO A 200 1.31 -6.73 -31.58
N MET A 201 2.06 -5.62 -31.53
CA MET A 201 3.47 -5.55 -31.93
C MET A 201 4.46 -5.79 -30.78
N CYS A 202 4.15 -5.35 -29.55
CA CYS A 202 5.12 -5.39 -28.44
C CYS A 202 4.56 -5.95 -27.12
N GLY A 203 3.28 -6.30 -27.07
CA GLY A 203 2.60 -6.75 -25.84
C GLY A 203 2.36 -5.65 -24.80
N GLY A 204 2.84 -4.42 -25.04
CA GLY A 204 2.66 -3.28 -24.13
C GLY A 204 1.23 -2.70 -24.18
N PRO A 205 0.77 -1.97 -23.16
CA PRO A 205 -0.61 -1.48 -23.11
C PRO A 205 -0.87 -0.36 -24.14
N ILE A 206 -1.89 -0.49 -25.00
CA ILE A 206 -2.28 0.56 -25.99
C ILE A 206 -3.08 1.69 -25.30
N ASP A 207 -2.78 2.95 -25.64
CA ASP A 207 -3.63 4.12 -25.34
C ASP A 207 -4.66 4.33 -26.47
N HIS A 208 -5.92 4.59 -26.12
CA HIS A 208 -7.05 4.58 -27.07
C HIS A 208 -7.20 5.90 -27.87
N ASP A 209 -6.46 6.95 -27.51
CA ASP A 209 -6.59 8.30 -28.08
C ASP A 209 -5.70 8.53 -29.33
N GLY A 210 -5.49 7.51 -30.17
CA GLY A 210 -4.73 7.64 -31.43
C GLY A 210 -3.25 7.29 -31.35
N GLY A 211 -2.94 6.16 -30.70
CA GLY A 211 -1.61 5.78 -30.23
C GLY A 211 -0.47 5.76 -31.26
N VAL A 212 0.65 6.36 -30.85
CA VAL A 212 2.00 5.96 -31.25
C VAL A 212 2.58 5.16 -30.09
N CYS A 213 3.03 3.93 -30.33
CA CYS A 213 3.70 3.14 -29.31
C CYS A 213 5.04 3.82 -28.95
N PRO A 214 5.32 4.13 -27.67
CA PRO A 214 6.58 4.79 -27.28
C PRO A 214 7.85 4.00 -27.63
N ARG A 215 7.73 2.67 -27.77
CA ARG A 215 8.83 1.80 -28.25
C ARG A 215 9.08 1.88 -29.76
N LEU A 216 8.11 2.39 -30.54
CA LEU A 216 8.20 2.57 -31.99
C LEU A 216 8.60 4.01 -32.35
N ASN A 217 9.48 4.65 -31.58
CA ASN A 217 10.06 5.95 -31.97
C ASN A 217 10.73 5.85 -33.36
N GLY A 218 9.95 6.13 -34.40
CA GLY A 218 10.31 6.84 -35.62
C GLY A 218 11.25 6.18 -36.63
N HIS A 219 11.54 4.88 -36.60
CA HIS A 219 12.33 4.23 -37.66
C HIS A 219 11.48 3.30 -38.52
N HIS A 220 10.90 3.86 -39.59
CA HIS A 220 10.61 3.12 -40.81
C HIS A 220 11.39 3.79 -41.97
N PRO A 221 12.09 3.02 -42.81
CA PRO A 221 12.82 3.54 -43.97
C PRO A 221 11.91 4.03 -45.09
#